data_AF-A0A5C7LQ79-F1
#
_entry.id   AF-A0A5C7LQ79-F1
#
_cell.length_a   1.000
_cell.length_b   1.000
_cell.length_c   1.000
_cell.angle_alpha   90.00
_cell.angle_beta   90.00
_cell.angle_gamma   90.00
#
_symmetry.space_group_name_H-M   'P 1'
#
loop_
_entity.id
_entity.type
_entity.pdbx_description
1 polymer ?
#
loop_
_entity_poly.entity_id
_entity_poly.type
_entity_poly.pdbx_seq_one_letter_code
_entity_poly.pdbx_strand_id
1 'polypeptide(L)'
;MTTPKITKEVLSEAITAEVKAALLNESVKEGVRFRFGSKELEFGSPEHVRVLQALLSGMESLRDCYAVGSANRHVYASACHKLRKLILKHSK
;
A
#
# COMPACT_ATOMS: atom_id res chain seq x y z
N MET A 1 10.90 -41.32 22.90
CA MET A 1 10.43 -39.99 22.45
C MET A 1 9.96 -40.14 21.00
N THR A 2 8.65 -40.15 20.76
CA THR A 2 8.08 -40.31 19.41
C THR A 2 7.94 -38.94 18.76
N THR A 3 8.64 -38.71 17.65
CA THR A 3 8.49 -37.50 16.84
C THR A 3 7.07 -37.45 16.25
N PRO A 4 6.34 -36.34 16.40
CA PRO A 4 5.01 -36.20 15.82
C PRO A 4 5.09 -36.24 14.29
N LYS A 5 4.26 -37.09 13.66
CA LYS A 5 4.13 -37.14 12.19
C LYS A 5 3.41 -35.88 11.72
N ILE A 6 4.08 -35.08 10.90
CA ILE A 6 3.48 -33.92 10.24
C ILE A 6 2.54 -34.44 9.15
N THR A 7 1.23 -34.20 9.30
CA THR A 7 0.23 -34.55 8.29
C THR A 7 0.09 -33.43 7.26
N LYS A 8 -0.50 -33.73 6.10
CA LYS A 8 -0.70 -32.75 5.02
C LYS A 8 -1.62 -31.60 5.45
N GLU A 9 -2.58 -31.85 6.34
CA GLU A 9 -3.45 -30.80 6.89
C GLU A 9 -2.69 -29.84 7.81
N VAL A 10 -1.83 -30.37 8.70
CA VAL A 10 -1.01 -29.54 9.60
C VAL A 10 -0.04 -28.66 8.81
N LEU A 11 0.50 -29.18 7.70
CA LEU A 11 1.36 -28.43 6.80
C LEU A 11 0.59 -27.34 6.03
N SER A 12 -0.63 -27.62 5.56
CA SER A 12 -1.42 -26.63 4.81
C SER A 12 -1.92 -25.49 5.71
N GLU A 13 -2.27 -25.79 6.97
CA GLU A 13 -2.65 -24.78 7.97
C GLU A 13 -1.46 -23.89 8.34
N ALA A 14 -0.26 -24.46 8.51
CA ALA A 14 0.96 -23.71 8.77
C ALA A 14 1.30 -22.78 7.59
N ILE A 15 1.23 -23.28 6.35
CA ILE A 15 1.45 -22.46 5.14
C ILE A 15 0.40 -21.34 5.05
N THR A 16 -0.87 -21.62 5.36
CA THR A 16 -1.93 -20.61 5.29
C THR A 16 -1.75 -19.53 6.36
N ALA A 17 -1.37 -19.92 7.58
CA ALA A 17 -1.07 -19.00 8.66
C ALA A 17 0.16 -18.13 8.34
N GLU A 18 1.19 -18.72 7.74
CA GLU A 18 2.40 -18.01 7.36
C GLU A 18 2.17 -17.09 6.14
N VAL A 19 1.38 -17.50 5.15
CA VAL A 19 0.92 -16.62 4.06
C VAL A 19 0.07 -15.47 4.61
N LYS A 20 -0.80 -15.74 5.59
CA LYS A 20 -1.62 -14.71 6.27
C LYS A 20 -0.77 -13.76 7.12
N ALA A 21 0.34 -14.24 7.70
CA ALA A 21 1.29 -13.42 8.45
C ALA A 21 2.25 -12.63 7.52
N ALA A 22 2.61 -13.22 6.37
CA ALA A 22 3.46 -12.63 5.34
C ALA A 22 2.70 -11.62 4.45
N LEU A 23 1.37 -11.72 4.39
CA LEU A 23 0.50 -10.60 4.06
C LEU A 23 0.68 -9.54 5.13
N LEU A 24 1.73 -8.71 4.98
CA LEU A 24 1.89 -7.44 5.68
C LEU A 24 0.52 -6.78 5.71
N ASN A 25 -0.13 -6.82 6.87
CA ASN A 25 -1.46 -6.29 7.05
C ASN A 25 -1.39 -4.82 6.64
N GLU A 26 -1.94 -4.48 5.47
CA GLU A 26 -2.22 -3.11 5.05
C GLU A 26 -3.39 -2.56 5.91
N SER A 27 -3.31 -2.74 7.23
CA SER A 27 -4.30 -2.25 8.16
C SER A 27 -3.94 -0.81 8.50
N VAL A 28 -4.65 0.10 7.83
CA VAL A 28 -4.80 1.45 8.37
C VAL A 28 -5.55 1.30 9.69
N LYS A 29 -5.10 1.98 10.75
CA LYS A 29 -5.83 1.98 12.02
C LYS A 29 -7.26 2.49 11.77
N GLU A 30 -8.25 1.91 12.43
CA GLU A 30 -9.62 2.42 12.31
C GLU A 30 -9.70 3.87 12.79
N GLY A 31 -10.43 4.71 12.05
CA GLY A 31 -10.66 6.10 12.41
C GLY A 31 -9.44 7.02 12.32
N VAL A 32 -8.39 6.68 11.53
CA VAL A 32 -7.26 7.60 11.33
C VAL A 32 -7.74 8.92 10.77
N ARG A 33 -7.51 9.98 11.55
CA ARG A 33 -7.59 11.37 11.12
C ARG A 33 -6.21 11.99 11.16
N PHE A 34 -5.95 12.87 10.21
CA PHE A 34 -4.67 13.57 10.10
C PHE A 34 -4.92 15.02 9.68
N ARG A 35 -3.96 15.88 9.99
CA ARG A 35 -4.03 17.30 9.63
C ARG A 35 -3.43 17.52 8.25
N PHE A 36 -4.19 18.12 7.35
CA PHE A 36 -3.74 18.58 6.03
C PHE A 36 -4.00 20.08 5.90
N GLY A 37 -2.93 20.87 5.99
CA GLY A 37 -3.03 22.33 6.13
C GLY A 37 -3.77 22.71 7.42
N SER A 38 -4.84 23.49 7.30
CA SER A 38 -5.70 23.89 8.43
C SER A 38 -6.87 22.93 8.69
N LYS A 39 -7.02 21.85 7.90
CA LYS A 39 -8.15 20.92 7.99
C LYS A 39 -7.73 19.61 8.65
N GLU A 40 -8.65 18.98 9.35
CA GLU A 40 -8.53 17.59 9.79
C GLU A 40 -9.31 16.71 8.80
N LEU A 41 -8.63 15.71 8.22
CA LEU A 41 -9.19 14.82 7.21
C LEU A 41 -9.19 13.39 7.74
N GLU A 42 -10.24 12.65 7.44
CA GLU A 42 -10.28 11.21 7.64
C GLU A 42 -9.57 10.49 6.49
N PHE A 43 -8.76 9.50 6.85
CA PHE A 43 -8.04 8.69 5.87
C PHE A 43 -9.01 7.91 4.99
N GLY A 44 -8.96 8.17 3.69
CA GLY A 44 -9.80 7.52 2.69
C GLY A 44 -11.10 8.25 2.40
N SER A 45 -11.35 9.37 3.11
CA SER A 45 -12.46 10.27 2.77
C SER A 45 -12.33 10.82 1.34
N PRO A 46 -13.43 11.27 0.70
CA PRO A 46 -13.40 11.86 -0.64
C PRO A 46 -12.47 13.08 -0.76
N GLU A 47 -12.25 13.82 0.32
CA GLU A 47 -11.28 14.93 0.33
C GLU A 47 -9.83 14.42 0.39
N HIS A 48 -9.55 13.39 1.19
CA HIS A 48 -8.24 12.73 1.18
C HIS A 48 -7.92 12.10 -0.19
N VAL A 49 -8.88 11.44 -0.84
CA VAL A 49 -8.69 10.85 -2.17
C VAL A 49 -8.29 11.92 -3.19
N ARG A 50 -8.92 13.11 -3.14
CA ARG A 50 -8.54 14.26 -3.98
C ARG A 50 -7.10 14.72 -3.72
N VAL A 51 -6.67 14.75 -2.46
CA VAL A 51 -5.27 15.05 -2.09
C VAL A 51 -4.31 14.00 -2.68
N LEU A 52 -4.65 12.71 -2.60
CA LEU A 52 -3.83 11.64 -3.17
C LEU A 52 -3.74 11.74 -4.71
N GLN A 53 -4.82 12.09 -5.39
CA GLN A 53 -4.84 12.30 -6.85
C GLN A 53 -3.94 13.47 -7.27
N ALA A 54 -3.99 14.59 -6.54
CA ALA A 54 -3.10 15.73 -6.78
C ALA A 54 -1.63 15.37 -6.55
N LEU A 55 -1.34 14.62 -5.46
CA LEU A 55 0.00 14.11 -5.19
C LEU A 55 0.50 13.21 -6.32
N LEU A 56 -0.34 12.29 -6.83
CA LEU A 56 0.01 11.41 -7.94
C LEU A 56 0.43 12.21 -9.17
N SER A 57 -0.36 13.21 -9.56
CA SER A 57 -0.05 14.07 -10.71
C SER A 57 1.30 14.80 -10.54
N GLY A 58 1.57 15.33 -9.33
CA GLY A 58 2.86 15.95 -9.02
C GLY A 58 4.04 14.97 -9.08
N MET A 59 3.86 13.75 -8.55
CA MET A 59 4.89 12.71 -8.59
C MET A 59 5.18 12.21 -10.00
N GLU A 60 4.16 12.11 -10.87
CA GLU A 60 4.33 11.76 -12.27
C GLU A 60 5.09 12.84 -13.04
N SER A 61 4.78 14.11 -12.77
CA SER A 61 5.54 15.24 -13.32
C SER A 61 7.01 15.16 -12.91
N LEU A 62 7.28 14.88 -11.63
CA LEU A 62 8.65 14.72 -11.12
C LEU A 62 9.37 13.51 -11.73
N ARG A 63 8.68 12.38 -11.91
CA ARG A 63 9.21 11.20 -12.63
C ARG A 63 9.70 11.59 -14.02
N ASP A 64 8.92 12.40 -14.74
CA ASP A 64 9.17 12.75 -16.13
C ASP A 64 10.31 13.77 -16.29
N CYS A 65 10.73 14.44 -15.22
CA CYS A 65 11.98 15.21 -15.19
C CYS A 65 13.24 14.32 -15.30
N TYR A 66 13.14 13.01 -15.02
CA TYR A 66 14.27 12.09 -15.08
C TYR A 66 14.32 11.32 -16.40
N ALA A 67 15.55 11.12 -16.89
CA ALA A 67 15.82 10.33 -18.09
C ALA A 67 15.25 8.90 -18.00
N VAL A 68 14.79 8.38 -19.14
CA VAL A 68 14.33 6.99 -19.27
C VAL A 68 15.48 6.05 -18.85
N GLY A 69 15.17 5.04 -18.03
CA GLY A 69 16.15 4.09 -17.51
C GLY A 69 16.96 4.55 -16.29
N SER A 70 16.81 5.81 -15.85
CA SER A 70 17.48 6.28 -14.64
C SER A 70 16.88 5.68 -13.37
N ALA A 71 17.74 5.44 -12.37
CA ALA A 71 17.33 4.89 -11.07
C ALA A 71 16.22 5.72 -10.41
N ASN A 72 16.34 7.05 -10.43
CA ASN A 72 15.33 7.95 -9.86
C ASN A 72 13.99 7.81 -10.58
N ARG A 73 13.96 7.73 -11.92
CA ARG A 73 12.72 7.49 -12.66
C ARG A 73 12.05 6.20 -12.23
N HIS A 74 12.81 5.12 -12.01
CA HIS A 74 12.28 3.85 -11.51
C HIS A 74 11.68 3.96 -10.10
N VAL A 75 12.32 4.71 -9.20
CA VAL A 75 11.80 4.97 -7.85
C VAL A 75 10.45 5.70 -7.92
N TYR A 76 10.38 6.80 -8.67
CA TYR A 76 9.12 7.56 -8.81
C TYR A 76 8.04 6.75 -9.53
N ALA A 77 8.39 5.96 -10.56
CA ALA A 77 7.43 5.09 -11.24
C ALA A 77 6.83 4.04 -10.29
N SER A 78 7.66 3.41 -9.45
CA SER A 78 7.21 2.45 -8.42
C SER A 78 6.29 3.12 -7.39
N ALA A 79 6.64 4.32 -6.94
CA ALA A 79 5.82 5.08 -6.00
C ALA A 79 4.46 5.49 -6.60
N CYS A 80 4.44 5.99 -7.85
CA CYS A 80 3.20 6.32 -8.57
C CYS A 80 2.29 5.10 -8.73
N HIS A 81 2.86 3.92 -9.02
CA HIS A 81 2.10 2.67 -9.12
C HIS A 81 1.42 2.28 -7.81
N LYS A 82 2.14 2.35 -6.68
CA LYS A 82 1.59 2.08 -5.35
C LYS A 82 0.50 3.10 -4.99
N LEU A 83 0.72 4.37 -5.28
CA LEU A 83 -0.24 5.43 -5.01
C LEU A 83 -1.53 5.26 -5.83
N ARG A 84 -1.45 4.87 -7.11
CA ARG A 84 -2.63 4.51 -7.92
C ARG A 84 -3.46 3.41 -7.29
N LYS A 85 -2.81 2.34 -6.80
CA LYS A 85 -3.51 1.24 -6.12
C LYS A 85 -4.22 1.73 -4.85
N LEU A 86 -3.58 2.59 -4.07
CA LEU A 86 -4.17 3.18 -2.87
C LEU A 86 -5.40 4.03 -3.21
N ILE A 87 -5.30 4.89 -4.23
CA ILE A 87 -6.43 5.71 -4.70
C ILE A 87 -7.59 4.82 -5.12
N LEU A 88 -7.34 3.78 -5.93
CA LEU A 88 -8.38 2.86 -6.39
C LEU A 88 -9.07 2.12 -5.23
N LYS A 89 -8.33 1.77 -4.18
CA LYS A 89 -8.87 1.12 -2.97
C LYS A 89 -9.88 2.01 -2.22
N HIS A 90 -9.66 3.32 -2.22
CA HIS A 90 -10.46 4.30 -1.46
C HIS A 90 -11.42 5.14 -2.34
N SER A 91 -11.42 4.95 -3.66
CA SER A 91 -12.32 5.67 -4.59
C SER A 91 -13.64 4.93 -4.85
N LYS A 92 -13.94 3.87 -4.08
CA LYS A 92 -15.21 3.14 -4.12
C LYS A 92 -16.16 3.69 -3.08
#